data_AF-A0A946RWE3-F1
#
_entry.id   AF-A0A946RWE3-F1
#
_cell.length_a   1.000
_cell.length_b   1.000
_cell.length_c   1.000
_cell.angle_alpha   90.00
_cell.angle_beta   90.00
_cell.angle_gamma   90.00
#
_symmetry.space_group_name_H-M   'P 1'
#
loop_
_entity.id
_entity.type
_entity.pdbx_description
1 polymer ?
#
loop_
_entity_poly.entity_id
_entity_poly.type
_entity_poly.pdbx_seq_one_letter_code
_entity_poly.pdbx_strand_id
1 'polypeptide(L)'
;MKEAVEIYRDICFPLRPIASSPIGMVSFIGKTLRNWDMWFGAEMFRFLESVGERGDPTTGNELFGKMSQTVEDFAREQAGI
;
A
#
# COMPACT_ATOMS: atom_id res chain seq x y z
N MET A 1 11.09 -3.24 0.64
CA MET A 1 10.15 -2.13 0.29
C MET A 1 10.68 -1.28 -0.86
N LYS A 2 11.90 -0.71 -0.78
CA LYS A 2 12.52 0.05 -1.89
C LYS A 2 12.55 -0.75 -3.22
N GLU A 3 13.02 -1.98 -3.17
CA GLU A 3 13.10 -2.88 -4.34
C GLU A 3 11.71 -3.14 -4.99
N ALA A 4 10.67 -3.36 -4.19
CA ALA A 4 9.31 -3.55 -4.70
C ALA A 4 8.74 -2.28 -5.38
N VAL A 5 9.05 -1.10 -4.84
CA VAL A 5 8.65 0.18 -5.44
C VAL A 5 9.40 0.41 -6.76
N GLU A 6 10.68 0.05 -6.83
CA GLU A 6 11.49 0.15 -8.03
C GLU A 6 10.94 -0.76 -9.15
N ILE A 7 10.63 -2.02 -8.83
CA ILE A 7 10.01 -2.97 -9.77
C ILE A 7 8.64 -2.46 -10.25
N TYR A 8 7.78 -2.01 -9.34
CA TYR A 8 6.46 -1.47 -9.72
C TYR A 8 6.59 -0.26 -10.66
N ARG A 9 7.52 0.66 -10.37
CA ARG A 9 7.80 1.82 -11.22
C ARG A 9 8.32 1.40 -12.59
N ASP A 10 9.21 0.41 -12.65
CA ASP A 10 9.77 -0.05 -13.93
C ASP A 10 8.68 -0.70 -14.82
N ILE A 11 7.69 -1.36 -14.21
CA ILE A 11 6.55 -1.96 -14.93
C ILE A 11 5.53 -0.91 -15.37
N CYS A 12 5.07 -0.06 -14.44
CA CYS A 12 3.92 0.81 -14.70
C CYS A 12 4.31 2.21 -15.19
N PHE A 13 5.49 2.72 -14.83
CA PHE A 13 5.91 4.09 -15.06
C PHE A 13 7.44 4.23 -15.35
N PRO A 14 7.98 3.53 -16.37
CA PRO A 14 9.43 3.35 -16.55
C PRO A 14 10.23 4.66 -16.75
N LEU A 15 9.58 5.72 -17.21
CA LEU A 15 10.22 7.03 -17.46
C LEU A 15 10.08 8.01 -16.28
N ARG A 16 9.37 7.65 -15.21
CA ARG A 16 9.15 8.56 -14.09
C ARG A 16 10.24 8.36 -13.02
N PRO A 17 11.01 9.40 -12.67
CA PRO A 17 11.96 9.30 -11.59
C PRO A 17 11.23 9.09 -10.26
N ILE A 18 11.74 8.18 -9.44
CA ILE A 18 11.29 8.04 -8.05
C ILE A 18 11.90 9.20 -7.26
N ALA A 19 11.05 10.06 -6.72
CA ALA A 19 11.46 11.09 -5.78
C ALA A 19 10.90 10.77 -4.39
N SER A 20 11.76 10.78 -3.38
CA SER A 20 11.33 10.71 -1.98
C SER A 20 10.99 12.10 -1.47
N SER A 21 9.88 12.23 -0.75
CA SER A 21 9.50 13.48 -0.08
C SER A 21 8.92 13.18 1.30
N PRO A 22 9.15 14.03 2.32
CA PRO A 22 8.48 13.88 3.60
C PRO A 22 6.97 13.90 3.43
N ILE A 23 6.26 12.97 4.06
CA ILE A 23 4.82 12.82 3.84
C ILE A 23 4.00 14.06 4.24
N GLY A 24 4.46 14.79 5.26
CA GLY A 24 3.89 16.08 5.62
C GLY A 24 4.00 17.14 4.52
N MET A 25 5.06 17.09 3.70
CA MET A 25 5.23 17.97 2.55
C MET A 25 4.29 17.59 1.40
N VAL A 26 4.09 16.29 1.16
CA VAL A 26 3.12 15.78 0.18
C VAL A 26 1.70 16.22 0.54
N SER A 27 1.31 16.08 1.81
CA SER A 27 0.02 16.55 2.33
C SER A 27 -0.15 18.07 2.16
N PHE A 28 0.86 18.86 2.54
CA PHE A 28 0.83 20.32 2.41
C PHE A 28 0.66 20.78 0.95
N ILE A 29 1.41 20.18 0.02
CA ILE A 29 1.33 20.50 -1.41
C ILE A 29 -0.05 20.09 -1.97
N GLY A 30 -0.52 18.88 -1.65
CA GLY A 30 -1.84 18.40 -2.09
C GLY A 30 -2.96 19.34 -1.66
N LYS A 31 -2.94 19.77 -0.38
CA LYS A 31 -3.92 20.73 0.15
C LYS A 31 -3.82 22.11 -0.52
N THR A 32 -2.61 22.61 -0.73
CA THR A 32 -2.36 23.95 -1.30
C THR A 32 -2.78 24.02 -2.77
N LEU A 33 -2.50 22.98 -3.55
CA LEU A 33 -2.84 22.89 -4.95
C LEU A 33 -4.28 22.37 -5.19
N ARG A 34 -5.05 22.11 -4.13
CA ARG A 34 -6.38 21.48 -4.18
C ARG A 34 -6.38 20.14 -4.92
N ASN A 35 -5.25 19.42 -4.88
CA ASN A 35 -5.15 18.06 -5.35
C ASN A 35 -5.55 17.13 -4.20
N TRP A 36 -6.86 16.84 -4.13
CA TRP A 36 -7.46 16.08 -3.03
C TRP A 36 -6.97 14.64 -2.97
N ASP A 37 -6.68 14.01 -4.11
CA ASP A 37 -6.16 12.63 -4.16
C ASP A 37 -4.78 12.54 -3.51
N MET A 38 -3.89 13.50 -3.84
CA MET A 38 -2.55 13.58 -3.27
C MET A 38 -2.59 13.86 -1.76
N TRP A 39 -3.45 14.78 -1.33
CA TRP A 39 -3.63 15.08 0.09
C TRP A 39 -4.21 13.88 0.85
N PHE A 40 -5.27 13.27 0.34
CA PHE A 40 -5.94 12.12 0.95
C PHE A 40 -4.99 10.93 1.08
N GLY A 41 -4.25 10.59 0.03
CA GLY A 41 -3.26 9.53 0.07
C GLY A 41 -2.20 9.77 1.15
N ALA A 42 -1.66 10.99 1.24
CA ALA A 42 -0.67 11.35 2.25
C ALA A 42 -1.21 11.24 3.69
N GLU A 43 -2.45 11.69 3.94
CA GLU A 43 -3.08 11.58 5.26
C GLU A 43 -3.45 10.13 5.62
N MET A 44 -3.87 9.32 4.65
CA MET A 44 -4.09 7.88 4.85
C MET A 44 -2.83 7.16 5.29
N PHE A 45 -1.70 7.39 4.62
CA PHE A 45 -0.43 6.77 5.01
C PHE A 45 0.03 7.24 6.40
N ARG A 46 -0.12 8.53 6.73
CA ARG A 46 0.16 9.04 8.09
C ARG A 46 -0.73 8.38 9.14
N PHE A 47 -2.01 8.20 8.83
CA PHE A 47 -2.93 7.49 9.70
C PHE A 47 -2.46 6.05 9.91
N LEU A 48 -2.18 5.29 8.85
CA LEU A 48 -1.70 3.91 8.92
C LEU A 48 -0.42 3.77 9.73
N GLU A 49 0.55 4.67 9.55
CA GLU A 49 1.76 4.73 10.39
C GLU A 49 1.44 4.96 11.87
N SER A 50 0.44 5.80 12.17
CA SER A 50 0.04 6.12 13.55
C SER A 50 -0.69 4.99 14.28
N VAL A 51 -1.46 4.18 13.55
CA VAL A 51 -2.15 3.01 14.14
C VAL A 51 -1.16 1.86 14.38
N GLY A 52 -0.06 1.84 13.62
CA GLY A 52 0.87 0.71 13.53
C GLY A 52 0.20 -0.52 12.90
N GLU A 53 0.99 -1.51 12.49
CA GLU A 53 0.45 -2.84 12.25
C GLU A 53 -0.02 -3.42 13.59
N ARG A 54 -1.27 -3.13 13.96
CA ARG A 54 -1.92 -3.67 15.14
C ARG A 54 -3.18 -4.41 14.74
N GLY A 55 -3.16 -5.69 15.04
CA GLY A 55 -4.20 -6.64 14.76
C GLY A 55 -3.55 -8.00 14.68
N ASP A 56 -4.06 -8.96 15.45
CA ASP A 56 -3.73 -10.35 15.20
C ASP A 56 -4.12 -10.66 13.74
N PRO A 57 -3.16 -11.00 12.85
CA PRO A 57 -3.46 -11.26 11.46
C PRO A 57 -4.28 -12.53 11.28
N THR A 58 -4.53 -13.31 12.35
CA THR A 58 -5.34 -14.54 12.32
C THR A 58 -6.68 -14.33 11.62
N THR A 59 -7.47 -13.33 12.01
CA THR A 59 -8.77 -13.08 11.36
C THR A 59 -8.64 -12.70 9.89
N GLY A 60 -7.61 -11.93 9.53
CA GLY A 60 -7.35 -11.58 8.13
C GLY A 60 -6.92 -12.79 7.30
N ASN A 61 -6.06 -13.63 7.86
CA ASN A 61 -5.57 -14.84 7.23
C ASN A 61 -6.66 -15.91 7.06
N GLU A 62 -7.57 -16.03 8.05
CA GLU A 62 -8.72 -16.93 7.96
C GLU A 62 -9.70 -16.51 6.86
N LEU A 63 -9.93 -15.19 6.72
CA LEU A 63 -10.90 -14.67 5.76
C LEU A 63 -10.36 -14.54 4.33
N PHE A 64 -9.07 -14.21 4.18
CA PHE A 64 -8.50 -13.79 2.90
C PHE A 64 -7.19 -14.49 2.52
N GLY A 65 -6.70 -15.40 3.36
CA GLY A 65 -5.40 -16.05 3.17
C GLY A 65 -4.24 -15.19 3.66
N LYS A 66 -3.06 -15.79 3.73
CA LYS A 66 -1.84 -15.05 4.12
C LYS A 66 -1.52 -14.02 3.05
N MET A 67 -0.99 -12.85 3.43
CA MET A 67 -0.55 -11.84 2.45
C MET A 67 0.43 -12.36 1.38
N SER A 68 1.16 -13.44 1.67
CA SER A 68 2.09 -14.09 0.73
C SER A 68 1.43 -15.11 -0.20
N GLN A 69 0.14 -15.39 -0.03
CA GLN A 69 -0.62 -16.38 -0.78
C GLN A 69 -1.37 -15.70 -1.93
N THR A 70 -1.39 -16.33 -3.10
CA THR A 70 -2.20 -15.84 -4.22
C THR A 70 -3.69 -16.11 -3.96
N VAL A 71 -4.57 -15.35 -4.60
CA VAL A 71 -6.02 -15.54 -4.49
C VAL A 71 -6.40 -16.94 -4.97
N GLU A 72 -5.76 -17.41 -6.05
CA GLU A 72 -5.95 -18.75 -6.61
C GLU A 72 -5.54 -19.86 -5.66
N ASP A 73 -4.39 -19.72 -4.99
CA ASP A 73 -3.91 -20.72 -4.02
C ASP A 73 -4.81 -20.77 -2.78
N PHE A 74 -5.29 -19.62 -2.30
CA PHE A 74 -6.23 -19.56 -1.18
C PHE A 74 -7.58 -20.21 -1.53
N ALA A 75 -8.11 -19.92 -2.72
CA ALA A 75 -9.37 -20.50 -3.17
C ALA A 75 -9.32 -22.03 -3.30
N ARG A 76 -8.18 -22.58 -3.73
CA ARG A 76 -7.93 -24.03 -3.81
C ARG A 76 -7.90 -24.68 -2.43
N GLU A 77 -7.18 -24.08 -1.49
CA GLU A 77 -7.09 -24.55 -0.11
C GLU A 77 -8.48 -24.61 0.57
N GLN A 78 -9.32 -23.59 0.38
CA GLN A 78 -10.68 -23.58 0.91
C GLN A 78 -11.61 -24.61 0.25
N ALA A 79 -11.37 -24.92 -1.02
CA ALA A 79 -12.13 -25.93 -1.75
C ALA A 79 -11.64 -27.37 -1.50
N GLY A 80 -10.51 -27.54 -0.79
CA GLY A 80 -9.92 -28.85 -0.50
C GLY A 80 -9.31 -29.55 -1.72
N ILE A 81 -8.80 -28.77 -2.68
CA ILE A 81 -8.21 -29.25 -3.95
C ILE A 81 -6.79 -28.73 -4.16
#